data_AF-A0A438HEM0-F1
#
_entry.id   AF-A0A438HEM0-F1
#
_cell.length_a   1.000
_cell.length_b   1.000
_cell.length_c   1.000
_cell.angle_alpha   90.00
_cell.angle_beta   90.00
_cell.angle_gamma   90.00
#
_symmetry.space_group_name_H-M   'P 1'
#
loop_
_entity.id
_entity.type
_entity.pdbx_description
1 polymer ?
#
loop_
_entity_poly.entity_id
_entity_poly.type
_entity_poly.pdbx_seq_one_letter_code
_entity_poly.pdbx_strand_id
1 'polypeptide(L)'
;MSVKGIESLDLSYNHFHLGTIPKWVTSSEIIYSLKLAKCGLKFKLDDWKPSETYFYDYIDLSENEITGSPTQLLNKTDYLVGFWASGNQLRFDFSKLRIVKTLKYLDVSRSMVFGKVPEGITGLEKLNVSHNHLCGRLPPSKFQRVRSRAMTACAGRRFRLAKGVNKNEEVGGNGINKGSF
;
A
#
# COMPACT_ATOMS: atom_id res chain seq x y z
N MET A 1 22.32 -8.28 23.45
CA MET A 1 23.24 -7.38 22.74
C MET A 1 22.42 -6.28 22.07
N SER A 2 22.73 -5.01 22.34
CA SER A 2 22.08 -3.85 21.72
C SER A 2 23.04 -3.26 20.71
N VAL A 3 22.64 -3.12 19.44
CA VAL A 3 23.48 -2.50 18.42
C VAL A 3 22.97 -1.07 18.20
N LYS A 4 23.74 -0.08 18.68
CA LYS A 4 23.31 1.33 18.73
C LYS A 4 23.56 2.13 17.45
N GLY A 5 24.18 1.53 16.42
CA GLY A 5 24.72 2.27 15.27
C GLY A 5 24.29 1.76 13.89
N ILE A 6 23.21 0.98 13.79
CA ILE A 6 22.74 0.50 12.48
C ILE A 6 21.76 1.53 11.93
N GLU A 7 22.17 2.23 10.88
CA GLU A 7 21.30 3.19 10.19
C GLU A 7 20.53 2.52 9.04
N SER A 8 21.18 1.59 8.34
CA SER A 8 20.61 0.86 7.22
C SER A 8 20.98 -0.61 7.31
N LEU A 9 19.99 -1.47 7.14
CA LEU A 9 20.15 -2.93 7.13
C LEU A 9 19.35 -3.52 5.98
N ASP A 10 20.02 -4.23 5.09
CA ASP A 10 19.39 -5.05 4.06
C ASP A 10 19.88 -6.48 4.16
N LEU A 11 18.97 -7.38 4.55
CA LEU A 11 19.19 -8.83 4.60
C LEU A 11 18.36 -9.56 3.55
N SER A 12 17.74 -8.84 2.63
CA SER A 12 16.71 -9.37 1.74
C SER A 12 17.24 -10.47 0.81
N TYR A 13 16.36 -11.37 0.39
CA TYR A 13 16.63 -12.43 -0.59
C TYR A 13 17.78 -13.36 -0.18
N ASN A 14 17.86 -13.67 1.11
CA ASN A 14 18.76 -14.66 1.65
C ASN A 14 18.00 -15.91 2.12
N HIS A 15 18.73 -16.98 2.40
CA HIS A 15 18.15 -18.24 2.91
C HIS A 15 17.91 -18.22 4.42
N PHE A 16 17.55 -17.06 4.97
CA PHE A 16 17.25 -16.92 6.38
C PHE A 16 15.86 -17.49 6.71
N HIS A 17 15.72 -17.93 7.96
CA HIS A 17 14.46 -18.39 8.55
C HIS A 17 14.29 -17.69 9.89
N LEU A 18 14.25 -16.37 9.88
CA LEU A 18 14.33 -15.56 11.10
C LEU A 18 13.13 -15.80 12.03
N GLY A 19 11.95 -16.14 11.48
CA GLY A 19 10.70 -16.29 12.21
C GLY A 19 10.14 -14.95 12.71
N THR A 20 10.95 -14.13 13.36
CA THR A 20 10.60 -12.79 13.85
C THR A 20 11.70 -11.79 13.48
N ILE A 21 11.42 -10.49 13.55
CA ILE A 21 12.47 -9.48 13.46
C ILE A 21 13.32 -9.55 14.75
N PRO A 22 14.62 -9.86 14.68
CA PRO A 22 15.45 -10.01 15.88
C PRO A 22 15.47 -8.74 16.74
N LYS A 23 15.47 -8.89 18.06
CA LYS A 23 15.41 -7.75 19.00
C LYS A 23 16.49 -6.70 18.74
N TRP A 24 17.71 -7.13 18.40
CA TRP A 24 18.82 -6.21 18.12
C TRP A 24 18.58 -5.29 16.91
N VAL A 25 17.75 -5.71 15.94
CA VAL A 25 17.27 -4.85 14.84
C VAL A 25 16.28 -3.83 15.39
N THR A 26 15.33 -4.27 16.21
CA THR A 26 14.25 -3.43 16.75
C THR A 26 14.69 -2.45 17.84
N SER A 27 15.88 -2.64 18.42
CA SER A 27 16.45 -1.80 19.49
C SER A 27 17.38 -0.70 18.98
N SER A 28 17.61 -0.60 17.66
CA SER A 28 18.43 0.48 17.11
C SER A 28 17.63 1.77 17.08
N GLU A 29 18.17 2.83 17.68
CA GLU A 29 17.49 4.14 17.80
C GLU A 29 17.60 4.98 16.52
N ILE A 30 18.48 4.62 15.59
CA ILE A 30 18.81 5.44 14.41
C ILE A 30 18.57 4.72 13.07
N ILE A 31 17.92 3.56 13.09
CA ILE A 31 17.67 2.82 11.86
C ILE A 31 16.61 3.54 11.02
N TYR A 32 17.00 3.96 9.82
CA TYR A 32 16.11 4.61 8.86
C TYR A 32 15.73 3.72 7.69
N SER A 33 16.53 2.71 7.36
CA SER A 33 16.25 1.77 6.27
C SER A 33 16.36 0.33 6.77
N LEU A 34 15.22 -0.37 6.78
CA LEU A 34 15.16 -1.78 7.16
C LEU A 34 14.53 -2.61 6.03
N LYS A 35 15.32 -3.51 5.46
CA LYS A 35 14.89 -4.41 4.38
C LYS A 35 15.15 -5.85 4.76
N LEU A 36 14.07 -6.60 4.90
CA LEU A 36 14.02 -8.00 5.31
C LEU A 36 13.12 -8.80 4.37
N ALA A 37 13.10 -8.45 3.08
CA ALA A 37 12.25 -9.13 2.12
C ALA A 37 12.75 -10.56 1.91
N LYS A 38 11.85 -11.55 1.94
CA LYS A 38 12.20 -12.97 1.77
C LYS A 38 13.28 -13.45 2.76
N CYS A 39 13.02 -13.25 4.05
CA CYS A 39 13.90 -13.67 5.17
C CYS A 39 13.27 -14.74 6.07
N GLY A 40 12.16 -15.35 5.63
CA GLY A 40 11.44 -16.36 6.40
C GLY A 40 10.81 -15.81 7.67
N LEU A 41 10.33 -14.56 7.63
CA LEU A 41 9.59 -13.96 8.74
C LEU A 41 8.18 -14.54 8.82
N LYS A 42 7.75 -14.95 10.01
CA LYS A 42 6.47 -15.59 10.31
C LYS A 42 5.98 -15.13 11.68
N PHE A 43 5.48 -13.91 11.73
CA PHE A 43 4.97 -13.30 12.95
C PHE A 43 3.75 -12.43 12.63
N LYS A 44 3.06 -11.96 13.67
CA LYS A 44 1.96 -11.02 13.53
C LYS A 44 2.49 -9.60 13.63
N LEU A 45 2.24 -8.78 12.62
CA LEU A 45 2.81 -7.44 12.52
C LEU A 45 2.37 -6.52 13.67
N ASP A 46 1.18 -6.75 14.24
CA ASP A 46 0.70 -6.06 15.44
C ASP A 46 1.59 -6.26 16.68
N ASP A 47 2.38 -7.34 16.70
CA ASP A 47 3.28 -7.65 17.82
C ASP A 47 4.64 -6.94 17.67
N TRP A 48 4.94 -6.39 16.48
CA TRP A 48 6.17 -5.65 16.25
C TRP A 48 6.08 -4.23 16.80
N LYS A 49 6.90 -3.96 17.81
CA LYS A 49 6.96 -2.69 18.53
C LYS A 49 8.41 -2.21 18.54
N PRO A 50 8.90 -1.58 17.45
CA PRO A 50 10.23 -1.00 17.46
C PRO A 50 10.30 0.10 18.54
N SER A 51 11.47 0.26 19.17
CA SER A 51 11.67 1.23 20.26
C SER A 51 11.42 2.66 19.78
N GLU A 52 11.88 2.96 18.57
CA GLU A 52 11.66 4.22 17.89
C GLU A 52 10.95 3.97 16.57
N THR A 53 9.94 4.78 16.25
CA THR A 53 9.25 4.75 14.96
C THR A 53 9.55 5.97 14.10
N TYR A 54 10.14 7.01 14.69
CA TYR A 54 10.33 8.30 14.05
C TYR A 54 11.32 8.25 12.87
N PHE A 55 12.36 7.42 12.99
CA PHE A 55 13.49 7.43 12.06
C PHE A 55 13.30 6.57 10.81
N TYR A 56 12.29 5.71 10.74
CA TYR A 56 12.11 4.83 9.58
C TYR A 56 11.62 5.59 8.35
N ASP A 57 12.51 5.73 7.37
CA ASP A 57 12.19 6.22 6.02
C ASP A 57 11.76 5.08 5.10
N TYR A 58 12.39 3.91 5.21
CA TYR A 58 12.16 2.77 4.32
C TYR A 58 12.01 1.47 5.10
N ILE A 59 10.90 0.77 4.87
CA ILE A 59 10.64 -0.56 5.42
C ILE A 59 10.23 -1.48 4.28
N ASP A 60 10.99 -2.55 4.06
CA ASP A 60 10.62 -3.64 3.15
C ASP A 60 10.55 -4.97 3.90
N LEU A 61 9.35 -5.53 3.97
CA LEU A 61 9.01 -6.82 4.60
C LEU A 61 8.38 -7.79 3.59
N SER A 62 8.55 -7.55 2.29
CA SER A 62 7.89 -8.31 1.23
C SER A 62 8.28 -9.79 1.22
N GLU A 63 7.42 -10.64 0.65
CA GLU A 63 7.69 -12.06 0.39
C GLU A 63 8.03 -12.86 1.66
N ASN A 64 7.23 -12.67 2.71
CA ASN A 64 7.33 -13.39 3.98
C ASN A 64 5.97 -14.04 4.36
N GLU A 65 5.88 -14.68 5.52
CA GLU A 65 4.65 -15.26 6.06
C GLU A 65 4.03 -14.37 7.16
N ILE A 66 4.13 -13.05 7.02
CA ILE A 66 3.66 -12.10 8.04
C ILE A 66 2.14 -11.99 8.01
N THR A 67 1.51 -12.02 9.19
CA THR A 67 0.05 -11.85 9.37
C THR A 67 -0.26 -10.55 10.12
N GLY A 68 -1.55 -10.25 10.32
CA GLY A 68 -1.97 -9.10 11.13
C GLY A 68 -2.00 -7.78 10.38
N SER A 69 -1.85 -6.67 11.12
CA SER A 69 -2.03 -5.31 10.61
C SER A 69 -0.78 -4.43 10.78
N PRO A 70 -0.40 -3.64 9.76
CA PRO A 70 0.63 -2.61 9.86
C PRO A 70 0.12 -1.31 10.49
N THR A 71 -1.20 -1.17 10.76
CA THR A 71 -1.82 0.11 11.13
C THR A 71 -1.17 0.76 12.34
N GLN A 72 -0.83 0.00 13.38
CA GLN A 72 -0.22 0.56 14.59
C GLN A 72 1.16 1.18 14.32
N LEU A 73 1.96 0.51 13.48
CA LEU A 73 3.28 0.97 13.08
C LEU A 73 3.18 2.20 12.18
N LEU A 74 2.44 2.09 11.07
CA LEU A 74 2.37 3.13 10.05
C LEU A 74 1.71 4.40 10.57
N ASN A 75 0.72 4.29 11.47
CA ASN A 75 0.07 5.46 12.05
C ASN A 75 0.98 6.22 13.04
N LYS A 76 2.12 5.65 13.46
CA LYS A 76 3.11 6.27 14.34
C LYS A 76 4.41 6.68 13.63
N THR A 77 4.59 6.27 12.38
CA THR A 77 5.82 6.51 11.62
C THR A 77 5.65 7.78 10.78
N ASP A 78 5.97 8.95 11.34
CA ASP A 78 5.66 10.27 10.74
C ASP A 78 6.43 10.60 9.46
N TYR A 79 7.65 10.04 9.29
CA TYR A 79 8.58 10.41 8.21
C TYR A 79 8.71 9.33 7.12
N LEU A 80 7.92 8.26 7.20
CA LEU A 80 8.02 7.13 6.27
C LEU A 80 7.90 7.59 4.81
N VAL A 81 8.86 7.17 4.00
CA VAL A 81 8.93 7.45 2.55
C VAL A 81 8.48 6.25 1.74
N GLY A 82 8.84 5.03 2.16
CA GLY A 82 8.51 3.80 1.45
C GLY A 82 8.15 2.64 2.38
N PHE A 83 7.02 1.99 2.09
CA PHE A 83 6.59 0.77 2.75
C PHE A 83 6.26 -0.31 1.73
N TRP A 84 6.95 -1.44 1.80
CA TRP A 84 6.70 -2.62 0.99
C TRP A 84 6.46 -3.82 1.89
N ALA A 85 5.32 -4.47 1.72
CA ALA A 85 4.96 -5.69 2.44
C ALA A 85 4.19 -6.67 1.55
N SER A 86 4.47 -6.62 0.25
CA SER A 86 3.78 -7.45 -0.75
C SER A 86 4.04 -8.94 -0.52
N GLY A 87 3.11 -9.81 -0.91
CA GLY A 87 3.33 -11.26 -0.81
C GLY A 87 3.40 -11.78 0.62
N ASN A 88 2.55 -11.23 1.50
CA ASN A 88 2.37 -11.66 2.89
C ASN A 88 0.92 -12.11 3.13
N GLN A 89 0.60 -12.49 4.37
CA GLN A 89 -0.75 -12.85 4.82
C GLN A 89 -1.38 -11.72 5.65
N LEU A 90 -1.10 -10.45 5.29
CA LEU A 90 -1.63 -9.28 5.99
C LEU A 90 -3.14 -9.20 5.84
N ARG A 91 -3.85 -8.89 6.93
CA ARG A 91 -5.31 -8.71 6.92
C ARG A 91 -5.68 -7.53 7.80
N PHE A 92 -6.04 -6.42 7.16
CA PHE A 92 -6.42 -5.19 7.85
C PHE A 92 -7.34 -4.33 6.99
N ASP A 93 -8.03 -3.41 7.66
CA ASP A 93 -8.88 -2.41 7.03
C ASP A 93 -8.02 -1.24 6.53
N PHE A 94 -7.87 -1.12 5.22
CA PHE A 94 -7.03 -0.11 4.58
C PHE A 94 -7.47 1.32 4.92
N SER A 95 -8.76 1.52 5.20
CA SER A 95 -9.32 2.84 5.55
C SER A 95 -8.79 3.40 6.86
N LYS A 96 -8.18 2.54 7.70
CA LYS A 96 -7.62 2.92 9.01
C LYS A 96 -6.17 3.41 8.94
N LEU A 97 -5.52 3.33 7.77
CA LEU A 97 -4.15 3.82 7.61
C LEU A 97 -4.14 5.34 7.48
N ARG A 98 -3.31 5.97 8.31
CA ARG A 98 -2.91 7.37 8.14
C ARG A 98 -1.81 7.45 7.08
N ILE A 99 -2.13 8.01 5.93
CA ILE A 99 -1.14 8.26 4.87
C ILE A 99 -0.41 9.56 5.21
N VAL A 100 0.84 9.44 5.68
CA VAL A 100 1.71 10.59 5.97
C VAL A 100 2.14 11.29 4.67
N LYS A 101 2.36 12.61 4.73
CA LYS A 101 2.66 13.42 3.54
C LYS A 101 4.00 13.05 2.88
N THR A 102 4.93 12.50 3.66
CA THR A 102 6.25 12.05 3.20
C THR A 102 6.19 10.73 2.44
N LEU A 103 5.10 9.95 2.59
CA LEU A 103 4.98 8.64 1.96
C LEU A 103 4.87 8.80 0.45
N LYS A 104 5.73 8.10 -0.28
CA LYS A 104 5.80 8.12 -1.75
C LYS A 104 5.53 6.75 -2.35
N TYR A 105 5.92 5.69 -1.66
CA TYR A 105 5.84 4.32 -2.16
C TYR A 105 5.09 3.43 -1.18
N LEU A 106 4.03 2.78 -1.67
CA LEU A 106 3.26 1.82 -0.89
C LEU A 106 2.94 0.58 -1.72
N ASP A 107 3.43 -0.58 -1.27
CA ASP A 107 3.05 -1.89 -1.81
C ASP A 107 2.57 -2.82 -0.70
N VAL A 108 1.28 -3.13 -0.71
CA VAL A 108 0.64 -4.13 0.16
C VAL A 108 -0.11 -5.17 -0.66
N SER A 109 0.35 -5.40 -1.90
CA SER A 109 -0.28 -6.33 -2.83
C SER A 109 -0.08 -7.79 -2.44
N ARG A 110 -0.92 -8.68 -2.98
CA ARG A 110 -0.89 -10.13 -2.68
C ARG A 110 -0.99 -10.38 -1.17
N SER A 111 -2.13 -9.98 -0.60
CA SER A 111 -2.47 -10.12 0.82
C SER A 111 -4.00 -10.20 0.96
N MET A 112 -4.51 -10.07 2.19
CA MET A 112 -5.96 -10.09 2.50
C MET A 112 -6.44 -8.72 2.98
N VAL A 113 -5.89 -7.62 2.43
CA VAL A 113 -6.27 -6.25 2.80
C VAL A 113 -7.70 -5.96 2.34
N PHE A 114 -8.51 -5.36 3.19
CA PHE A 114 -9.93 -5.09 2.92
C PHE A 114 -10.32 -3.64 3.25
N GLY A 115 -11.58 -3.29 3.02
CA GLY A 115 -12.11 -1.95 3.31
C GLY A 115 -11.93 -0.97 2.16
N LYS A 116 -12.07 0.32 2.47
CA LYS A 116 -11.97 1.41 1.50
C LYS A 116 -10.54 1.96 1.43
N VAL A 117 -10.25 2.67 0.35
CA VAL A 117 -8.99 3.39 0.17
C VAL A 117 -9.03 4.66 1.04
N PRO A 118 -8.04 4.90 1.91
CA PRO A 118 -8.00 6.07 2.78
C PRO A 118 -7.74 7.35 2.00
N GLU A 119 -8.08 8.49 2.62
CA GLU A 119 -7.71 9.81 2.12
C GLU A 119 -6.17 9.99 2.11
N GLY A 120 -5.65 10.83 1.22
CA GLY A 120 -4.21 11.10 1.11
C GLY A 120 -3.43 10.16 0.18
N ILE A 121 -4.03 9.05 -0.29
CA ILE A 121 -3.38 8.12 -1.23
C ILE A 121 -2.97 8.77 -2.56
N THR A 122 -3.60 9.90 -2.92
CA THR A 122 -3.31 10.69 -4.13
C THR A 122 -1.93 11.36 -4.10
N GLY A 123 -1.32 11.49 -2.92
CA GLY A 123 0.02 12.02 -2.74
C GLY A 123 1.13 11.05 -3.14
N LEU A 124 0.84 9.75 -3.26
CA LEU A 124 1.85 8.73 -3.56
C LEU A 124 2.39 8.87 -5.00
N GLU A 125 3.65 8.49 -5.18
CA GLU A 125 4.29 8.33 -6.49
C GLU A 125 4.01 6.93 -7.06
N LYS A 126 4.01 5.89 -6.22
CA LYS A 126 3.63 4.52 -6.59
C LYS A 126 2.75 3.86 -5.52
N LEU A 127 1.67 3.26 -5.98
CA LEU A 127 0.74 2.48 -5.17
C LEU A 127 0.50 1.13 -5.81
N ASN A 128 0.68 0.06 -5.05
CA ASN A 128 0.27 -1.28 -5.44
C ASN A 128 -0.54 -1.94 -4.32
N VAL A 129 -1.84 -2.09 -4.58
CA VAL A 129 -2.82 -2.75 -3.70
C VAL A 129 -3.51 -3.91 -4.42
N SER A 130 -2.91 -4.41 -5.50
CA SER A 130 -3.47 -5.50 -6.30
C SER A 130 -3.54 -6.81 -5.51
N HIS A 131 -4.40 -7.74 -5.92
CA HIS A 131 -4.58 -9.03 -5.24
C HIS A 131 -4.91 -8.89 -3.75
N ASN A 132 -5.97 -8.15 -3.46
CA ASN A 132 -6.53 -7.90 -2.12
C ASN A 132 -8.07 -7.91 -2.21
N HIS A 133 -8.75 -7.65 -1.10
CA HIS A 133 -10.21 -7.60 -0.96
C HIS A 133 -10.74 -6.17 -0.74
N LEU A 134 -10.11 -5.18 -1.37
CA LEU A 134 -10.53 -3.78 -1.27
C LEU A 134 -11.87 -3.55 -1.97
N CYS A 135 -12.62 -2.57 -1.49
CA CYS A 135 -13.86 -2.14 -2.10
C CYS A 135 -13.95 -0.61 -2.24
N GLY A 136 -14.88 -0.16 -3.08
CA GLY A 136 -15.04 1.26 -3.41
C GLY A 136 -14.36 1.64 -4.73
N ARG A 137 -14.10 2.93 -4.92
CA ARG A 137 -13.38 3.45 -6.09
C ARG A 137 -12.01 3.95 -5.65
N LEU A 138 -10.98 3.63 -6.41
CA LEU A 138 -9.71 4.34 -6.33
C LEU A 138 -9.92 5.79 -6.78
N PRO A 139 -9.26 6.79 -6.15
CA PRO A 139 -9.39 8.18 -6.56
C PRO A 139 -9.04 8.36 -8.04
N PRO A 140 -9.79 9.19 -8.78
CA PRO A 140 -9.50 9.49 -10.18
C PRO A 140 -8.30 10.43 -10.27
N SER A 141 -7.08 9.90 -10.14
CA SER A 141 -5.82 10.56 -10.53
C SER A 141 -4.63 9.62 -10.28
N LYS A 142 -3.64 9.67 -11.18
CA LYS A 142 -2.34 8.97 -11.19
C LYS A 142 -2.31 7.43 -11.26
N PHE A 143 -3.24 6.68 -10.68
CA PHE A 143 -3.14 5.22 -10.57
C PHE A 143 -3.98 4.42 -11.60
N GLN A 144 -4.34 5.04 -12.73
CA GLN A 144 -5.19 4.44 -13.78
C GLN A 144 -4.68 3.09 -14.32
N ARG A 145 -3.40 2.76 -14.09
CA ARG A 145 -2.76 1.51 -14.51
C ARG A 145 -2.69 0.44 -13.41
N VAL A 146 -3.31 0.64 -12.25
CA VAL A 146 -3.61 -0.48 -11.36
C VAL A 146 -4.77 -1.23 -12.01
N ARG A 147 -4.45 -2.24 -12.83
CA ARG A 147 -5.41 -3.26 -13.27
C ARG A 147 -5.87 -4.02 -12.03
N SER A 148 -6.74 -3.38 -11.25
CA SER A 148 -7.31 -3.94 -10.05
C SER A 148 -8.29 -5.04 -10.47
N ARG A 149 -7.77 -6.26 -10.62
CA ARG A 149 -8.58 -7.46 -10.37
C ARG A 149 -9.12 -7.50 -8.92
N ALA A 150 -8.73 -6.54 -8.07
CA ALA A 150 -8.94 -6.48 -6.63
C ALA A 150 -10.15 -5.65 -6.16
N MET A 151 -10.78 -4.81 -7.00
CA MET A 151 -11.95 -4.05 -6.53
C MET A 151 -13.20 -4.91 -6.64
N THR A 152 -13.45 -5.71 -5.61
CA THR A 152 -14.76 -6.36 -5.44
C THR A 152 -15.70 -5.32 -4.86
N ALA A 153 -16.88 -5.15 -5.47
CA ALA A 153 -17.89 -4.28 -4.89
C ALA A 153 -18.25 -4.78 -3.48
N CYS A 154 -18.23 -3.88 -2.50
CA CYS A 154 -18.72 -4.18 -1.16
C CYS A 154 -20.18 -4.66 -1.32
N ALA A 155 -20.42 -5.94 -0.99
CA ALA A 155 -21.68 -6.66 -1.19
C ALA A 155 -22.11 -6.85 -2.68
N GLY A 156 -21.62 -7.91 -3.32
CA GLY A 156 -22.42 -8.68 -4.30
C GLY A 156 -22.85 -8.03 -5.62
N ARG A 157 -22.32 -6.88 -6.06
CA ARG A 157 -22.67 -6.33 -7.40
C ARG A 157 -21.45 -5.80 -8.17
N ARG A 158 -21.05 -6.52 -9.22
CA ARG A 158 -19.99 -6.12 -10.17
C ARG A 158 -20.20 -4.68 -10.67
N PHE A 159 -19.19 -3.81 -10.55
CA PHE A 159 -19.17 -2.55 -11.28
C PHE A 159 -18.37 -2.68 -12.58
N ARG A 160 -19.01 -2.23 -13.67
CA ARG A 160 -18.36 -1.94 -14.96
C ARG A 160 -17.62 -0.61 -14.88
N LEU A 161 -16.47 -0.52 -15.55
CA LEU A 161 -15.80 0.74 -15.85
C LEU A 161 -16.78 1.63 -16.64
N ALA A 162 -17.06 2.84 -16.14
CA ALA A 162 -17.70 3.85 -16.95
C ALA A 162 -16.70 4.27 -18.05
N LYS A 163 -17.04 4.00 -19.32
CA LYS A 163 -16.32 4.60 -20.45
C LYS A 163 -16.41 6.12 -20.28
N GLY A 164 -15.27 6.79 -20.30
CA GLY A 164 -15.22 8.25 -20.37
C GLY A 164 -16.00 8.70 -21.61
N VAL A 165 -17.00 9.54 -21.42
CA VAL A 165 -17.63 10.27 -22.52
C VAL A 165 -16.61 11.32 -22.95
N ASN A 166 -15.96 11.08 -24.07
CA ASN A 166 -15.17 12.10 -24.76
C ASN A 166 -16.16 13.12 -25.31
N LYS A 167 -16.30 14.27 -24.65
CA LYS A 167 -16.81 15.48 -25.30
C LYS A 167 -15.59 16.08 -26.00
N ASN A 168 -15.49 15.86 -27.31
CA ASN A 168 -14.81 16.69 -28.31
C ASN A 168 -14.77 15.92 -29.63
N GLU A 169 -15.86 16.01 -30.39
CA GLU A 169 -15.79 16.04 -31.85
C GLU A 169 -16.68 17.19 -32.30
N GLU A 170 -16.02 18.15 -32.96
CA GLU A 170 -16.56 19.34 -33.58
C GLU A 170 -17.22 19.02 -34.94
N VAL A 171 -18.30 19.76 -35.22
CA VAL A 171 -18.60 20.44 -36.49
C VAL A 171 -18.78 19.61 -37.78
N GLY A 172 -19.98 19.76 -38.36
CA GLY A 172 -20.11 19.92 -39.82
C GLY A 172 -21.30 19.20 -40.45
N GLY A 173 -22.32 19.96 -40.90
CA GLY A 173 -23.29 19.42 -41.87
C GLY A 173 -24.67 20.07 -41.89
N ASN A 174 -24.76 21.20 -42.60
CA ASN A 174 -25.93 21.86 -43.19
C ASN A 174 -27.27 21.10 -43.28
N GLY A 175 -28.35 21.85 -43.03
CA GLY A 175 -29.36 22.07 -44.08
C GLY A 175 -30.80 21.60 -43.82
N ILE A 176 -31.68 22.55 -43.48
CA ILE A 176 -33.03 22.81 -44.07
C ILE A 176 -34.04 21.63 -44.08
N ASN A 177 -35.18 21.71 -43.36
CA ASN A 177 -36.42 22.33 -43.85
C ASN A 177 -37.59 22.26 -42.83
N LYS A 178 -38.55 23.14 -43.09
CA LYS A 178 -39.77 23.57 -42.39
C LYS A 178 -40.80 22.49 -42.06
N GLY A 179 -41.69 22.80 -41.12
CA GLY A 179 -43.02 22.20 -41.06
C GLY A 179 -43.75 22.41 -39.74
N SER A 180 -44.46 23.53 -39.61
CA SER A 180 -45.53 23.79 -38.65
C SER A 180 -46.67 22.77 -38.77
N PHE A 181 -47.19 22.26 -37.65
CA PHE A 181 -48.58 22.37 -37.18
C PHE A 181 -48.65 21.87 -35.73
#